data_AF-A0A2E9LY57-F1
#
_entry.id   AF-A0A2E9LY57-F1
#
_cell.length_a   1.000
_cell.length_b   1.000
_cell.length_c   1.000
_cell.angle_alpha   90.00
_cell.angle_beta   90.00
_cell.angle_gamma   90.00
#
_symmetry.space_group_name_H-M   'P 1'
#
loop_
_entity.id
_entity.type
_entity.pdbx_description
1 polymer ?
#
loop_
_entity_poly.entity_id
_entity_poly.type
_entity_poly.pdbx_seq_one_letter_code
_entity_poly.pdbx_strand_id
1 'polypeptide(L)'
;MRVYVSTALLLLSKSITLAAYPSVYFVDHFNSIRNVGWSSEFAYVPTSRTVSNNVGSNFSLIGSKAEATNAETTLLSEETTLSQGLPVWLLFKAAEIALCSKDSDNDRLGDCQETNTGLFVSVSDTGTDPNNADTDGDGILDGDEVLGTLAGLDLPGMGASPLKKTILMEYDWLSEDTQTWYDSSVAANSNAPHNHRPTAAVAGWVEEAFANAPVNNPDGSTGIQIIQDYGQGGLFTGGNEIADTNGNLTEDVFGNDFITKRSNNFAANRVGYFHYTIFAHKYYDGGTESSGYAELPGDDLIVTSNWWFDYYPDSVASTIVHELGHNLNIRHGGDVNTNNKPNYNSVMNYDFQFAGIDIDCGGCGPDCSDENNKFITGDSIADAGVPAGLRARIDFSRGNRADLDETALDESIGICSNVELDLNRSGAIDAGLVASDINNDGLNGTLSDYDDWSNIYYDGPADASGAGAGLRSRPLICDNAHPPIGP
;
A
#
# COMPACT_ATOMS: atom_id res chain seq x y z
N MET A 1 4.43 17.13 -40.93
CA MET A 1 3.00 17.45 -41.08
C MET A 1 2.39 17.31 -39.69
N ARG A 2 2.13 18.41 -38.99
CA ARG A 2 1.53 18.38 -37.64
C ARG A 2 0.02 18.22 -37.82
N VAL A 3 -0.53 17.12 -37.33
CA VAL A 3 -1.97 16.87 -37.28
C VAL A 3 -2.44 17.28 -35.88
N TYR A 4 -3.31 18.27 -35.81
CA TYR A 4 -4.07 18.59 -34.59
C TYR A 4 -5.39 17.82 -34.67
N VAL A 5 -5.67 16.99 -33.67
CA VAL A 5 -6.97 16.31 -33.52
C VAL A 5 -7.83 17.16 -32.59
N SER A 6 -8.98 17.60 -33.09
CA SER A 6 -10.02 18.27 -32.30
C SER A 6 -10.96 17.20 -31.74
N THR A 7 -11.03 17.09 -30.42
CA THR A 7 -12.01 16.28 -29.70
C THR A 7 -13.36 16.97 -29.69
N ALA A 8 -14.29 16.44 -30.49
CA ALA A 8 -15.73 16.63 -30.33
C ALA A 8 -16.45 15.38 -30.84
N LEU A 9 -16.55 14.36 -29.99
CA LEU A 9 -17.36 13.17 -30.26
C LEU A 9 -18.81 13.48 -29.88
N LEU A 10 -19.63 13.83 -30.88
CA LEU A 10 -21.08 13.95 -30.71
C LEU A 10 -21.70 12.54 -30.88
N LEU A 11 -22.03 11.88 -29.76
CA LEU A 11 -22.85 10.66 -29.77
C LEU A 11 -24.30 11.04 -30.14
N LEU A 12 -24.73 10.74 -31.37
CA LEU A 12 -26.13 10.68 -31.73
C LEU A 12 -26.62 9.23 -31.65
N SER A 13 -27.38 8.96 -30.58
CA SER A 13 -28.07 7.71 -30.25
C SER A 13 -29.06 7.27 -31.34
N LYS A 14 -29.04 5.98 -31.70
CA LYS A 14 -30.25 5.27 -32.16
C LYS A 14 -31.02 4.76 -30.95
N SER A 15 -32.34 4.89 -31.00
CA SER A 15 -33.28 4.55 -29.93
C SER A 15 -33.17 3.10 -29.47
N ILE A 16 -32.85 2.88 -28.19
CA ILE A 16 -33.06 1.61 -27.50
C ILE A 16 -34.42 1.70 -26.80
N THR A 17 -35.32 0.79 -27.14
CA THR A 17 -36.59 0.61 -26.40
C THR A 17 -36.28 -0.19 -25.14
N LEU A 18 -36.10 0.48 -24.01
CA LEU A 18 -36.03 -0.15 -22.70
C LEU A 18 -37.39 -0.03 -22.01
N ALA A 19 -37.95 -1.18 -21.63
CA ALA A 19 -39.14 -1.27 -20.81
C ALA A 19 -38.87 -0.70 -19.42
N ALA A 20 -39.62 0.32 -19.02
CA ALA A 20 -39.50 0.91 -17.70
C ALA A 20 -40.31 0.11 -16.65
N TYR A 21 -39.62 -0.37 -15.61
CA TYR A 21 -40.18 -0.53 -14.27
C TYR A 21 -39.71 0.64 -13.39
N PRO A 22 -40.48 1.06 -12.37
CA PRO A 22 -40.42 2.42 -11.87
C PRO A 22 -39.51 2.62 -10.66
N SER A 23 -39.13 3.88 -10.47
CA SER A 23 -38.88 4.57 -9.18
C SER A 23 -37.47 4.34 -8.57
N VAL A 24 -36.77 5.27 -7.90
CA VAL A 24 -37.04 6.58 -7.29
C VAL A 24 -35.71 7.39 -7.33
N TYR A 25 -35.73 8.67 -7.69
CA TYR A 25 -34.59 9.58 -7.53
C TYR A 25 -34.56 10.16 -6.10
N PHE A 26 -33.45 9.98 -5.39
CA PHE A 26 -32.99 10.90 -4.35
C PHE A 26 -32.13 11.98 -5.04
N VAL A 27 -32.35 13.24 -4.69
CA VAL A 27 -31.56 14.40 -5.15
C VAL A 27 -30.94 15.04 -3.91
N ASP A 28 -29.63 15.22 -3.91
CA ASP A 28 -28.95 16.24 -3.12
C ASP A 28 -27.81 16.81 -3.98
N HIS A 29 -27.99 18.07 -4.42
CA HIS A 29 -27.37 19.28 -3.87
C HIS A 29 -25.98 19.54 -4.48
N PHE A 30 -25.85 20.63 -5.25
CA PHE A 30 -24.78 21.60 -5.00
C PHE A 30 -25.15 22.99 -5.54
N ASN A 31 -24.77 23.97 -4.72
CA ASN A 31 -25.16 25.36 -4.69
C ASN A 31 -24.59 26.23 -5.81
N SER A 32 -25.35 27.27 -6.21
CA SER A 32 -24.75 28.57 -6.54
C SER A 32 -25.74 29.74 -6.35
N ILE A 33 -25.54 30.41 -5.22
CA ILE A 33 -25.61 31.86 -4.88
C ILE A 33 -26.60 32.79 -5.63
N ARG A 34 -27.46 33.41 -4.80
CA ARG A 34 -28.43 34.53 -4.98
C ARG A 34 -27.80 35.81 -5.55
N ASN A 35 -28.46 36.63 -6.38
CA ASN A 35 -29.54 37.62 -6.11
C ASN A 35 -29.82 38.28 -7.50
N VAL A 36 -31.00 38.73 -7.94
CA VAL A 36 -31.95 39.75 -7.42
C VAL A 36 -33.24 39.66 -8.28
N GLY A 37 -34.42 39.94 -7.70
CA GLY A 37 -35.51 40.62 -8.43
C GLY A 37 -36.84 39.87 -8.55
N TRP A 38 -37.83 40.28 -7.75
CA TRP A 38 -39.23 39.84 -7.77
C TRP A 38 -40.00 40.34 -9.00
N SER A 39 -40.91 39.52 -9.55
CA SER A 39 -42.37 39.79 -9.53
C SER A 39 -43.16 38.68 -10.23
N SER A 40 -44.37 38.50 -9.72
CA SER A 40 -45.38 37.48 -9.98
C SER A 40 -46.12 37.65 -11.30
N GLU A 41 -46.50 36.54 -11.95
CA GLU A 41 -47.83 36.43 -12.60
C GLU A 41 -48.22 34.97 -12.89
N PHE A 42 -49.48 34.65 -12.59
CA PHE A 42 -50.16 33.38 -12.81
C PHE A 42 -50.53 33.20 -14.29
N ALA A 43 -50.41 31.99 -14.85
CA ALA A 43 -51.35 31.49 -15.89
C ALA A 43 -51.24 29.97 -16.15
N TYR A 44 -52.23 29.24 -15.65
CA TYR A 44 -53.03 28.16 -16.26
C TYR A 44 -52.52 27.37 -17.50
N VAL A 45 -52.59 26.04 -17.40
CA VAL A 45 -52.33 25.00 -18.43
C VAL A 45 -53.49 24.94 -19.44
N PRO A 46 -53.23 24.61 -20.73
CA PRO A 46 -53.89 23.41 -21.25
C PRO A 46 -53.03 22.51 -22.14
N THR A 47 -53.45 21.26 -22.13
CA THR A 47 -53.02 20.08 -22.86
C THR A 47 -53.12 20.21 -24.39
N SER A 48 -52.24 19.45 -25.06
CA SER A 48 -52.28 19.08 -26.48
C SER A 48 -52.21 20.19 -27.52
N ARG A 49 -51.02 20.38 -28.12
CA ARG A 49 -50.95 20.75 -29.54
C ARG A 49 -49.63 20.30 -30.16
N THR A 50 -49.75 19.46 -31.18
CA THR A 50 -48.74 19.17 -32.18
C THR A 50 -48.26 20.50 -32.79
N VAL A 51 -46.98 20.82 -32.71
CA VAL A 51 -46.40 21.98 -33.41
C VAL A 51 -45.24 21.51 -34.29
N SER A 52 -45.43 21.78 -35.58
CA SER A 52 -44.50 21.59 -36.67
C SER A 52 -43.23 22.42 -36.48
N ASN A 53 -42.08 21.81 -36.78
CA ASN A 53 -40.81 22.50 -36.92
C ASN A 53 -40.91 23.57 -38.00
N ASN A 54 -40.74 24.84 -37.63
CA ASN A 54 -40.18 25.87 -38.50
C ASN A 54 -39.58 27.03 -37.69
N VAL A 55 -38.25 26.98 -37.66
CA VAL A 55 -37.22 28.03 -37.56
C VAL A 55 -37.63 29.45 -37.16
N GLY A 56 -37.01 29.94 -36.09
CA GLY A 56 -36.91 31.36 -35.72
C GLY A 56 -35.68 31.58 -34.85
N SER A 57 -34.62 32.07 -35.47
CA SER A 57 -33.31 32.45 -34.93
C SER A 57 -33.37 33.38 -33.71
N ASN A 58 -32.56 33.11 -32.68
CA ASN A 58 -31.60 34.05 -32.06
C ASN A 58 -31.05 33.48 -30.73
N PHE A 59 -29.92 32.79 -30.79
CA PHE A 59 -28.93 32.87 -29.71
C PHE A 59 -27.53 32.83 -30.33
N SER A 60 -26.78 33.90 -30.10
CA SER A 60 -25.45 34.16 -30.63
C SER A 60 -24.42 33.76 -29.57
N LEU A 61 -23.52 32.84 -29.93
CA LEU A 61 -22.23 32.70 -29.27
C LEU A 61 -21.19 33.42 -30.14
N ILE A 62 -20.64 34.48 -29.57
CA ILE A 62 -19.58 35.31 -30.12
C ILE A 62 -18.22 34.64 -29.82
N GLY A 63 -17.45 34.38 -30.88
CA GLY A 63 -15.99 34.17 -30.87
C GLY A 63 -15.54 32.72 -30.63
N SER A 64 -15.16 31.96 -31.65
CA SER A 64 -13.96 32.21 -32.48
C SER A 64 -14.24 32.08 -33.98
N LYS A 65 -13.84 33.11 -34.74
CA LYS A 65 -13.76 33.06 -36.20
C LYS A 65 -12.55 32.22 -36.61
N ALA A 66 -12.79 31.13 -37.33
CA ALA A 66 -11.84 30.67 -38.35
C ALA A 66 -12.30 31.25 -39.69
N GLU A 67 -11.66 32.32 -40.15
CA GLU A 67 -11.81 32.79 -41.53
C GLU A 67 -11.04 31.83 -42.44
N ALA A 68 -11.77 30.99 -43.17
CA ALA A 68 -11.21 30.23 -44.27
C ALA A 68 -10.97 31.15 -45.47
N THR A 69 -9.81 31.81 -45.52
CA THR A 69 -9.24 32.20 -46.81
C THR A 69 -8.56 30.98 -47.37
N ASN A 70 -9.12 30.47 -48.48
CA ASN A 70 -8.55 29.63 -49.53
C ASN A 70 -9.50 28.47 -49.83
N ALA A 71 -10.02 28.49 -51.06
CA ALA A 71 -11.02 27.57 -51.56
C ALA A 71 -10.41 26.19 -51.86
N GLU A 72 -10.20 25.33 -50.86
CA GLU A 72 -10.02 23.86 -51.02
C GLU A 72 -10.33 23.08 -49.72
N THR A 73 -11.49 23.31 -49.10
CA THR A 73 -11.98 22.42 -48.02
C THR A 73 -13.33 21.84 -48.40
N THR A 74 -13.29 20.69 -49.04
CA THR A 74 -14.43 19.79 -49.25
C THR A 74 -14.83 19.23 -47.88
N LEU A 75 -15.99 19.66 -47.35
CA LEU A 75 -16.66 18.96 -46.27
C LEU A 75 -17.02 17.55 -46.76
N LEU A 76 -16.35 16.53 -46.24
CA LEU A 76 -16.68 15.14 -46.51
C LEU A 76 -18.00 14.84 -45.76
N SER A 77 -19.12 14.88 -46.47
CA SER A 77 -20.39 14.29 -46.02
C SER A 77 -20.23 12.78 -45.79
N GLU A 78 -21.07 12.19 -44.94
CA GLU A 78 -21.09 10.78 -44.47
C GLU A 78 -20.95 9.64 -45.52
N GLU A 79 -20.79 9.95 -46.80
CA GLU A 79 -20.63 9.00 -47.90
C GLU A 79 -19.38 9.22 -48.78
N THR A 80 -18.27 9.70 -48.23
CA THR A 80 -17.01 9.61 -48.97
C THR A 80 -16.51 8.17 -48.96
N THR A 81 -16.66 7.50 -50.10
CA THR A 81 -16.04 6.21 -50.39
C THR A 81 -14.66 6.49 -51.00
N LEU A 82 -13.59 5.99 -50.37
CA LEU A 82 -12.31 5.82 -51.06
C LEU A 82 -12.45 4.65 -52.04
N SER A 83 -11.56 4.56 -53.04
CA SER A 83 -11.67 3.72 -54.27
C SER A 83 -11.77 2.19 -54.09
N GLN A 84 -12.11 1.73 -52.89
CA GLN A 84 -12.36 0.34 -52.49
C GLN A 84 -13.78 0.11 -51.93
N GLY A 85 -14.67 1.12 -51.95
CA GLY A 85 -16.11 0.93 -51.70
C GLY A 85 -16.54 0.71 -50.25
N LEU A 86 -15.66 0.96 -49.26
CA LEU A 86 -16.04 0.96 -47.85
C LEU A 86 -16.36 2.39 -47.39
N PRO A 87 -17.42 2.61 -46.60
CA PRO A 87 -17.69 3.89 -45.99
C PRO A 87 -16.53 4.30 -45.08
N VAL A 88 -16.15 5.59 -45.08
CA VAL A 88 -15.06 6.10 -44.22
C VAL A 88 -15.29 5.83 -42.73
N TRP A 89 -16.53 5.87 -42.24
CA TRP A 89 -16.86 5.49 -40.86
C TRP A 89 -16.60 4.01 -40.54
N LEU A 90 -16.68 3.13 -41.54
CA LEU A 90 -16.38 1.71 -41.40
C LEU A 90 -14.87 1.47 -41.31
N LEU A 91 -14.06 2.31 -41.98
CA LEU A 91 -12.60 2.32 -41.81
C LEU A 91 -12.20 2.84 -40.42
N PHE A 92 -12.88 3.87 -39.90
CA PHE A 92 -12.66 4.33 -38.51
C PHE A 92 -13.02 3.24 -37.49
N LYS A 93 -14.16 2.56 -37.64
CA LYS A 93 -14.49 1.42 -36.78
C LYS A 93 -13.51 0.26 -36.92
N ALA A 94 -13.06 -0.05 -38.14
CA ALA A 94 -12.06 -1.11 -38.33
C ALA A 94 -10.71 -0.74 -37.70
N ALA A 95 -10.32 0.54 -37.72
CA ALA A 95 -9.11 1.02 -37.06
C ALA A 95 -9.24 1.02 -35.53
N GLU A 96 -10.38 1.43 -34.97
CA GLU A 96 -10.69 1.31 -33.53
C GLU A 96 -10.63 -0.15 -33.08
N ILE A 97 -11.28 -1.07 -33.81
CA ILE A 97 -11.27 -2.50 -33.49
C ILE A 97 -9.85 -3.09 -33.61
N ALA A 98 -9.06 -2.66 -34.59
CA ALA A 98 -7.70 -3.15 -34.77
C ALA A 98 -6.75 -2.65 -33.66
N LEU A 99 -6.86 -1.39 -33.25
CA LEU A 99 -6.14 -0.83 -32.10
C LEU A 99 -6.52 -1.54 -30.81
N CYS A 100 -7.79 -1.89 -30.65
CA CYS A 100 -8.28 -2.59 -29.46
C CYS A 100 -7.99 -4.09 -29.42
N SER A 101 -7.40 -4.64 -30.49
CA SER A 101 -6.93 -6.03 -30.53
C SER A 101 -5.42 -6.16 -30.35
N LYS A 102 -4.71 -5.03 -30.33
CA LYS A 102 -3.28 -4.97 -30.03
C LYS A 102 -3.13 -4.76 -28.53
N ASP A 103 -2.25 -5.55 -27.95
CA ASP A 103 -1.82 -5.55 -26.57
C ASP A 103 -0.29 -5.66 -26.69
N SER A 104 0.43 -4.59 -26.36
CA SER A 104 1.85 -4.45 -26.73
C SER A 104 2.80 -5.05 -25.70
N ASP A 105 2.40 -5.08 -24.44
CA ASP A 105 3.19 -5.58 -23.30
C ASP A 105 2.64 -6.90 -22.74
N ASN A 106 1.48 -7.36 -23.21
CA ASN A 106 0.84 -8.66 -22.93
C ASN A 106 0.34 -8.80 -21.49
N ASP A 107 -0.21 -7.73 -20.93
CA ASP A 107 -0.76 -7.67 -19.58
C ASP A 107 -2.27 -8.04 -19.51
N ARG A 108 -2.89 -8.27 -20.68
CA ARG A 108 -4.33 -8.56 -20.93
C ARG A 108 -5.23 -7.33 -21.10
N LEU A 109 -4.67 -6.13 -21.17
CA LEU A 109 -5.34 -4.92 -21.62
C LEU A 109 -4.94 -4.63 -23.07
N GLY A 110 -5.90 -4.17 -23.88
CA GLY A 110 -5.58 -3.71 -25.22
C GLY A 110 -5.06 -2.27 -25.17
N ASP A 111 -4.13 -1.90 -26.06
CA ASP A 111 -3.55 -0.54 -26.19
C ASP A 111 -4.62 0.58 -26.24
N CYS A 112 -5.85 0.25 -26.69
CA CYS A 112 -6.97 1.18 -26.75
C CYS A 112 -7.55 1.55 -25.36
N GLN A 113 -7.41 0.67 -24.38
CA GLN A 113 -7.92 0.80 -23.01
C GLN A 113 -6.93 1.60 -22.17
N GLU A 114 -5.66 1.59 -22.55
CA GLU A 114 -4.53 2.13 -21.81
C GLU A 114 -4.12 3.49 -22.36
N THR A 115 -4.62 4.54 -21.71
CA THR A 115 -4.54 5.89 -22.26
C THR A 115 -3.26 6.64 -21.90
N ASN A 116 -2.40 6.06 -21.06
CA ASN A 116 -1.17 6.66 -20.52
C ASN A 116 -1.42 8.06 -19.93
N THR A 117 -2.57 8.21 -19.26
CA THR A 117 -2.99 9.47 -18.65
C THR A 117 -2.59 9.57 -17.17
N GLY A 118 -2.24 8.44 -16.54
CA GLY A 118 -2.10 8.36 -15.09
C GLY A 118 -3.41 8.60 -14.35
N LEU A 119 -4.57 8.38 -15.00
CA LEU A 119 -5.87 8.53 -14.36
C LEU A 119 -6.78 7.37 -14.74
N PHE A 120 -7.17 6.58 -13.75
CA PHE A 120 -8.15 5.52 -13.95
C PHE A 120 -9.55 6.11 -14.11
N VAL A 121 -10.15 5.94 -15.29
CA VAL A 121 -11.52 6.39 -15.58
C VAL A 121 -12.48 5.21 -15.64
N SER A 122 -12.10 4.13 -16.33
CA SER A 122 -12.85 2.86 -16.38
C SER A 122 -12.02 1.73 -17.00
N VAL A 123 -12.57 0.52 -17.09
CA VAL A 123 -11.95 -0.62 -17.78
C VAL A 123 -11.68 -0.40 -19.28
N SER A 124 -12.21 0.65 -19.89
CA SER A 124 -11.91 1.05 -21.28
C SER A 124 -11.06 2.32 -21.39
N ASP A 125 -10.61 2.86 -20.26
CA ASP A 125 -9.76 4.05 -20.11
C ASP A 125 -9.07 3.96 -18.74
N THR A 126 -8.09 3.07 -18.66
CA THR A 126 -7.42 2.64 -17.41
C THR A 126 -6.36 3.63 -16.95
N GLY A 127 -5.88 4.48 -17.85
CA GLY A 127 -4.80 5.43 -17.58
C GLY A 127 -3.40 4.83 -17.53
N THR A 128 -3.27 3.50 -17.67
CA THR A 128 -2.02 2.73 -17.70
C THR A 128 -1.20 2.99 -18.97
N ASP A 129 0.10 2.66 -18.96
CA ASP A 129 0.98 2.82 -20.13
C ASP A 129 0.91 1.58 -21.03
N PRO A 130 0.44 1.69 -22.29
CA PRO A 130 0.28 0.56 -23.21
C PRO A 130 1.57 -0.16 -23.64
N ASN A 131 2.73 0.13 -23.04
CA ASN A 131 3.98 -0.55 -23.30
C ASN A 131 4.68 -0.99 -22.00
N ASN A 132 3.98 -0.90 -20.87
CA ASN A 132 4.46 -1.33 -19.57
C ASN A 132 3.36 -2.12 -18.86
N ALA A 133 3.55 -3.43 -18.75
CA ALA A 133 2.54 -4.35 -18.22
C ALA A 133 2.22 -4.16 -16.71
N ASP A 134 3.00 -3.36 -16.00
CA ASP A 134 2.88 -3.03 -14.58
C ASP A 134 3.21 -1.53 -14.45
N THR A 135 2.19 -0.68 -14.60
CA THR A 135 2.37 0.77 -14.76
C THR A 135 2.88 1.43 -13.48
N ASP A 136 2.44 0.97 -12.32
CA ASP A 136 2.87 1.53 -11.04
C ASP A 136 4.11 0.84 -10.44
N GLY A 137 4.49 -0.34 -10.93
CA GLY A 137 5.71 -1.05 -10.63
C GLY A 137 5.67 -1.79 -9.29
N ASP A 138 4.54 -2.36 -8.91
CA ASP A 138 4.36 -3.13 -7.67
C ASP A 138 4.47 -4.65 -7.84
N GLY A 139 4.72 -5.11 -9.07
CA GLY A 139 4.85 -6.52 -9.43
C GLY A 139 3.54 -7.19 -9.81
N ILE A 140 2.43 -6.46 -9.85
CA ILE A 140 1.12 -6.93 -10.31
C ILE A 140 0.87 -6.40 -11.73
N LEU A 141 0.30 -7.22 -12.60
CA LEU A 141 -0.01 -6.77 -13.96
C LEU A 141 -1.22 -5.84 -13.95
N ASP A 142 -1.17 -4.76 -14.74
CA ASP A 142 -2.26 -3.79 -14.87
C ASP A 142 -3.59 -4.50 -15.19
N GLY A 143 -3.57 -5.45 -16.14
CA GLY A 143 -4.74 -6.27 -16.46
C GLY A 143 -5.23 -7.18 -15.33
N ASP A 144 -4.36 -7.68 -14.45
CA ASP A 144 -4.75 -8.42 -13.24
C ASP A 144 -5.52 -7.53 -12.25
N GLU A 145 -5.09 -6.29 -12.06
CA GLU A 145 -5.73 -5.33 -11.17
C GLU A 145 -7.03 -4.78 -11.73
N VAL A 146 -7.15 -4.66 -13.06
CA VAL A 146 -8.36 -4.14 -13.73
C VAL A 146 -9.42 -5.22 -13.95
N LEU A 147 -9.01 -6.46 -14.25
CA LEU A 147 -9.91 -7.54 -14.68
C LEU A 147 -10.06 -8.67 -13.67
N GLY A 148 -9.21 -8.73 -12.64
CA GLY A 148 -9.00 -9.91 -11.81
C GLY A 148 -8.17 -10.97 -12.54
N THR A 149 -7.61 -11.91 -11.79
CA THR A 149 -6.68 -12.91 -12.34
C THR A 149 -7.43 -14.01 -13.10
N LEU A 150 -6.74 -14.68 -14.02
CA LEU A 150 -7.29 -15.85 -14.73
C LEU A 150 -7.62 -17.03 -13.80
N ALA A 151 -6.99 -17.07 -12.63
CA ALA A 151 -7.25 -18.06 -11.59
C ALA A 151 -8.46 -17.70 -10.69
N GLY A 152 -9.12 -16.56 -10.95
CA GLY A 152 -10.35 -16.14 -10.28
C GLY A 152 -10.13 -15.38 -8.98
N LEU A 153 -8.95 -14.78 -8.77
CA LEU A 153 -8.74 -13.83 -7.68
C LEU A 153 -9.27 -12.44 -8.10
N ASP A 154 -10.19 -11.89 -7.33
CA ASP A 154 -10.87 -10.62 -7.61
C ASP A 154 -10.08 -9.42 -7.05
N LEU A 155 -8.87 -9.19 -7.57
CA LEU A 155 -8.02 -8.05 -7.20
C LEU A 155 -8.74 -6.68 -7.32
N PRO A 156 -9.49 -6.38 -8.40
CA PRO A 156 -10.24 -5.11 -8.47
C PRO A 156 -11.30 -5.01 -7.37
N GLY A 157 -12.00 -6.10 -7.06
CA GLY A 157 -12.96 -6.14 -5.97
C GLY A 157 -12.32 -5.98 -4.58
N MET A 158 -11.08 -6.46 -4.41
CA MET A 158 -10.28 -6.28 -3.19
C MET A 158 -9.71 -4.85 -3.08
N GLY A 159 -9.70 -4.10 -4.18
CA GLY A 159 -9.34 -2.69 -4.22
C GLY A 159 -7.96 -2.38 -4.78
N ALA A 160 -7.31 -3.34 -5.45
CA ALA A 160 -6.05 -3.10 -6.17
C ALA A 160 -6.25 -2.05 -7.29
N SER A 161 -5.17 -1.35 -7.65
CA SER A 161 -5.22 -0.19 -8.52
C SER A 161 -3.96 -0.13 -9.38
N PRO A 162 -4.07 -0.19 -10.72
CA PRO A 162 -2.90 -0.25 -11.63
C PRO A 162 -2.11 1.05 -11.77
N LEU A 163 -2.41 2.02 -10.92
CA LEU A 163 -1.78 3.35 -10.91
C LEU A 163 -1.34 3.73 -9.49
N LYS A 164 -1.39 2.80 -8.55
CA LYS A 164 -0.98 2.97 -7.16
C LYS A 164 -0.48 1.65 -6.60
N LYS A 165 0.80 1.66 -6.23
CA LYS A 165 1.50 0.49 -5.71
C LYS A 165 0.74 -0.20 -4.59
N THR A 166 0.63 -1.50 -4.68
CA THR A 166 -0.14 -2.38 -3.81
C THR A 166 0.73 -3.52 -3.28
N ILE A 167 0.58 -3.83 -2.00
CA ILE A 167 1.13 -5.02 -1.37
C ILE A 167 -0.03 -5.77 -0.72
N LEU A 168 -0.11 -7.09 -0.95
CA LEU A 168 -1.14 -7.93 -0.37
C LEU A 168 -0.58 -8.83 0.72
N MET A 169 -1.30 -8.96 1.82
CA MET A 169 -0.94 -9.83 2.94
C MET A 169 -2.09 -10.76 3.32
N GLU A 170 -1.77 -12.02 3.58
CA GLU A 170 -2.70 -13.00 4.14
C GLU A 170 -2.20 -13.46 5.51
N TYR A 171 -3.13 -13.46 6.46
CA TYR A 171 -2.85 -13.78 7.86
C TYR A 171 -3.63 -15.02 8.26
N ASP A 172 -2.92 -16.12 8.46
CA ASP A 172 -3.41 -17.29 9.17
C ASP A 172 -2.92 -17.25 10.61
N TRP A 173 -3.69 -17.85 11.53
CA TRP A 173 -3.32 -17.89 12.94
C TRP A 173 -3.58 -19.27 13.54
N LEU A 174 -2.66 -19.74 14.37
CA LEU A 174 -2.84 -21.00 15.08
C LEU A 174 -3.92 -20.83 16.18
N SER A 175 -4.85 -21.79 16.25
CA SER A 175 -5.89 -21.84 17.29
C SER A 175 -5.30 -22.15 18.66
N GLU A 176 -5.94 -21.66 19.73
CA GLU A 176 -5.69 -22.18 21.08
C GLU A 176 -6.49 -23.46 21.35
N ASP A 177 -5.86 -24.44 22.00
CA ASP A 177 -6.58 -25.42 22.81
C ASP A 177 -5.75 -25.90 24.02
N THR A 178 -6.08 -25.42 25.22
CA THR A 178 -5.73 -25.90 26.58
C THR A 178 -4.52 -25.34 27.35
N GLN A 179 -3.74 -24.39 26.81
CA GLN A 179 -2.63 -23.82 27.61
C GLN A 179 -3.15 -22.98 28.80
N THR A 180 -2.49 -23.13 29.95
CA THR A 180 -2.81 -22.38 31.17
C THR A 180 -1.91 -21.15 31.21
N TRP A 181 -2.45 -19.95 31.09
CA TRP A 181 -1.68 -18.71 31.08
C TRP A 181 -2.08 -17.80 32.24
N TYR A 182 -1.17 -16.94 32.70
CA TYR A 182 -1.44 -16.01 33.80
C TYR A 182 -2.08 -14.73 33.27
N ASP A 183 -3.36 -14.53 33.57
CA ASP A 183 -4.09 -13.30 33.24
C ASP A 183 -3.78 -12.24 34.29
N SER A 184 -3.03 -11.21 33.90
CA SER A 184 -2.63 -10.09 34.76
C SER A 184 -3.79 -9.16 35.09
N SER A 185 -4.83 -9.10 34.25
CA SER A 185 -6.02 -8.27 34.48
C SER A 185 -6.89 -8.80 35.62
N VAL A 186 -6.85 -10.11 35.86
CA VAL A 186 -7.58 -10.78 36.97
C VAL A 186 -6.66 -11.47 37.99
N ALA A 187 -5.34 -11.37 37.81
CA ALA A 187 -4.30 -11.99 38.62
C ALA A 187 -4.52 -13.50 38.87
N ALA A 188 -4.92 -14.23 37.83
CA ALA A 188 -5.22 -15.67 37.92
C ALA A 188 -4.76 -16.43 36.69
N ASN A 189 -4.42 -17.71 36.88
CA ASN A 189 -4.23 -18.62 35.77
C ASN A 189 -5.58 -18.89 35.10
N SER A 190 -5.68 -18.52 33.83
CA SER A 190 -6.86 -18.71 33.00
C SER A 190 -6.55 -19.74 31.92
N ASN A 191 -7.58 -20.51 31.56
CA ASN A 191 -7.58 -21.37 30.38
C ASN A 191 -8.49 -20.73 29.32
N ALA A 192 -8.50 -19.39 29.27
CA ALA A 192 -9.37 -18.66 28.35
C ALA A 192 -8.73 -18.67 26.96
N PRO A 193 -9.47 -19.14 25.93
CA PRO A 193 -9.05 -19.07 24.55
C PRO A 193 -8.69 -17.63 24.16
N HIS A 194 -7.45 -17.40 23.77
CA HIS A 194 -6.98 -16.28 22.99
C HIS A 194 -6.64 -16.77 21.58
N ASN A 195 -6.78 -15.90 20.60
CA ASN A 195 -6.40 -16.20 19.22
C ASN A 195 -5.46 -15.10 18.75
N HIS A 196 -4.50 -15.47 17.92
CA HIS A 196 -3.55 -14.51 17.37
C HIS A 196 -4.07 -13.87 16.08
N ARG A 197 -5.39 -13.80 15.93
CA ARG A 197 -6.00 -13.19 14.75
C ARG A 197 -5.74 -11.69 14.80
N PRO A 198 -5.11 -11.08 13.78
CA PRO A 198 -4.96 -9.65 13.72
C PRO A 198 -6.32 -8.95 13.84
N THR A 199 -6.38 -7.94 14.71
CA THR A 199 -7.58 -7.11 14.84
C THR A 199 -7.58 -6.03 13.76
N ALA A 200 -8.74 -5.43 13.50
CA ALA A 200 -8.84 -4.29 12.59
C ALA A 200 -7.95 -3.09 13.00
N ALA A 201 -7.63 -2.95 14.29
CA ALA A 201 -6.72 -1.91 14.78
C ALA A 201 -5.26 -2.18 14.36
N VAL A 202 -4.81 -3.44 14.51
CA VAL A 202 -3.48 -3.88 14.04
C VAL A 202 -3.36 -3.66 12.54
N ALA A 203 -4.35 -4.12 11.77
CA ALA A 203 -4.39 -3.94 10.32
C ALA A 203 -4.35 -2.46 9.92
N GLY A 204 -5.12 -1.61 10.61
CA GLY A 204 -5.14 -0.17 10.36
C GLY A 204 -3.78 0.53 10.61
N TRP A 205 -2.98 0.04 11.55
CA TRP A 205 -1.63 0.58 11.80
C TRP A 205 -0.61 0.16 10.75
N VAL A 206 -0.70 -1.07 10.25
CA VAL A 206 0.10 -1.51 9.10
C VAL A 206 -0.27 -0.67 7.87
N GLU A 207 -1.56 -0.48 7.60
CA GLU A 207 -2.06 0.39 6.51
C GLU A 207 -1.52 1.82 6.65
N GLU A 208 -1.55 2.40 7.85
CA GLU A 208 -1.08 3.76 8.10
C GLU A 208 0.44 3.92 7.83
N ALA A 209 1.25 2.93 8.20
CA ALA A 209 2.69 2.96 7.94
C ALA A 209 3.00 3.05 6.44
N PHE A 210 2.37 2.18 5.64
CA PHE A 210 2.58 2.14 4.18
C PHE A 210 1.89 3.29 3.44
N ALA A 211 0.73 3.75 3.90
CA ALA A 211 0.05 4.92 3.32
C ALA A 211 0.87 6.22 3.47
N ASN A 212 1.71 6.30 4.52
CA ASN A 212 2.61 7.43 4.77
C ASN A 212 3.99 7.30 4.10
N ALA A 213 4.22 6.22 3.35
CA ALA A 213 5.47 6.02 2.63
C ALA A 213 5.71 7.17 1.61
N PRO A 214 6.94 7.71 1.51
CA PRO A 214 7.30 8.77 0.56
C PRO A 214 7.47 8.26 -0.88
N VAL A 215 6.58 7.37 -1.31
CA VAL A 215 6.60 6.71 -2.62
C VAL A 215 5.57 7.38 -3.53
N ASN A 216 5.97 7.79 -4.73
CA ASN A 216 5.08 8.43 -5.69
C ASN A 216 4.42 7.39 -6.59
N ASN A 217 3.18 7.65 -6.97
CA ASN A 217 2.40 6.79 -7.85
C ASN A 217 2.04 7.48 -9.18
N PRO A 218 1.78 6.71 -10.25
CA PRO A 218 1.29 7.24 -11.53
C PRO A 218 0.03 8.12 -11.43
N ASP A 219 -0.87 7.82 -10.47
CA ASP A 219 -2.08 8.62 -10.22
C ASP A 219 -1.82 9.99 -9.56
N GLY A 220 -0.56 10.30 -9.23
CA GLY A 220 -0.13 11.52 -8.56
C GLY A 220 -0.32 11.48 -7.04
N SER A 221 -0.81 10.38 -6.47
CA SER A 221 -0.83 10.15 -5.03
C SER A 221 0.55 9.73 -4.51
N THR A 222 0.67 9.71 -3.18
CA THR A 222 1.82 9.11 -2.49
C THR A 222 1.38 7.95 -1.60
N GLY A 223 2.35 7.13 -1.18
CA GLY A 223 2.14 5.99 -0.29
C GLY A 223 1.84 4.71 -1.04
N ILE A 224 1.87 3.60 -0.31
CA ILE A 224 1.62 2.24 -0.81
C ILE A 224 0.29 1.77 -0.23
N GLN A 225 -0.54 1.14 -1.04
CA GLN A 225 -1.74 0.45 -0.59
C GLN A 225 -1.37 -0.90 0.00
N ILE A 226 -1.82 -1.19 1.22
CA ILE A 226 -1.74 -2.51 1.82
C ILE A 226 -3.13 -3.13 1.81
N ILE A 227 -3.27 -4.33 1.23
CA ILE A 227 -4.51 -5.12 1.21
C ILE A 227 -4.32 -6.33 2.11
N GLN A 228 -5.03 -6.36 3.23
CA GLN A 228 -4.86 -7.38 4.27
C GLN A 228 -6.06 -8.32 4.35
N ASP A 229 -5.81 -9.61 4.35
CA ASP A 229 -6.81 -10.65 4.62
C ASP A 229 -6.52 -11.35 5.95
N TYR A 230 -7.26 -10.96 6.98
CA TYR A 230 -7.31 -11.64 8.29
C TYR A 230 -8.66 -12.34 8.48
N GLY A 231 -9.30 -12.80 7.40
CA GLY A 231 -10.58 -13.51 7.42
C GLY A 231 -11.78 -12.65 7.79
N GLN A 232 -11.74 -11.34 7.53
CA GLN A 232 -12.78 -10.37 7.92
C GLN A 232 -14.09 -10.52 7.13
N GLY A 233 -14.13 -11.39 6.12
CA GLY A 233 -15.31 -11.71 5.33
C GLY A 233 -15.37 -10.97 4.00
N GLY A 234 -16.43 -11.20 3.22
CA GLY A 234 -16.54 -10.66 1.87
C GLY A 234 -15.56 -11.35 0.92
N LEU A 235 -14.68 -10.58 0.27
CA LEU A 235 -13.59 -11.10 -0.56
C LEU A 235 -12.35 -11.51 0.25
N PHE A 236 -12.32 -11.20 1.55
CA PHE A 236 -11.21 -11.48 2.45
C PHE A 236 -11.52 -12.68 3.34
N THR A 237 -11.40 -13.86 2.75
CA THR A 237 -11.77 -15.15 3.38
C THR A 237 -10.66 -16.19 3.33
N GLY A 238 -9.46 -15.84 2.88
CA GLY A 238 -8.35 -16.79 2.92
C GLY A 238 -7.55 -16.75 4.21
N GLY A 239 -7.55 -15.65 4.96
CA GLY A 239 -7.04 -15.67 6.34
C GLY A 239 -7.92 -16.52 7.25
N ASN A 240 -7.35 -17.56 7.85
CA ASN A 240 -8.08 -18.59 8.59
C ASN A 240 -7.41 -18.99 9.91
N GLU A 241 -8.24 -19.52 10.81
CA GLU A 241 -7.76 -20.19 12.01
C GLU A 241 -7.29 -21.61 11.65
N ILE A 242 -6.03 -21.93 11.98
CA ILE A 242 -5.43 -23.24 11.79
C ILE A 242 -5.46 -23.99 13.12
N ALA A 243 -6.17 -25.11 13.16
CA ALA A 243 -6.24 -25.93 14.37
C ALA A 243 -4.85 -26.45 14.80
N ASP A 244 -4.44 -26.14 16.02
CA ASP A 244 -3.18 -26.58 16.63
C ASP A 244 -3.37 -26.88 18.13
N THR A 245 -2.56 -27.78 18.71
CA THR A 245 -2.71 -28.26 20.10
C THR A 245 -2.09 -27.33 21.13
N ASN A 246 -1.04 -26.59 20.79
CA ASN A 246 -0.37 -25.69 21.73
C ASN A 246 -0.17 -24.29 21.16
N GLY A 247 -0.58 -24.06 19.90
CA GLY A 247 -0.48 -22.78 19.22
C GLY A 247 0.97 -22.41 18.86
N ASN A 248 1.90 -23.37 18.90
CA ASN A 248 3.29 -23.20 18.50
C ASN A 248 3.51 -23.79 17.11
N LEU A 249 4.45 -23.19 16.36
CA LEU A 249 5.08 -23.88 15.24
C LEU A 249 6.16 -24.82 15.81
N THR A 250 6.03 -26.10 15.46
CA THR A 250 6.96 -27.15 15.85
C THR A 250 8.08 -27.28 14.81
N GLU A 251 9.23 -27.86 15.20
CA GLU A 251 10.40 -28.08 14.33
C GLU A 251 11.28 -26.84 14.04
N ASP A 252 12.15 -26.95 13.03
CA ASP A 252 13.00 -25.87 12.51
C ASP A 252 12.13 -24.77 11.88
N VAL A 253 12.59 -23.51 11.92
CA VAL A 253 11.86 -22.37 11.34
C VAL A 253 11.74 -22.55 9.82
N PHE A 254 10.54 -22.31 9.28
CA PHE A 254 10.14 -22.68 7.91
C PHE A 254 10.33 -24.18 7.58
N GLY A 255 10.33 -25.05 8.60
CA GLY A 255 10.38 -26.49 8.48
C GLY A 255 9.08 -27.14 7.97
N ASN A 256 8.95 -28.46 8.13
CA ASN A 256 7.81 -29.17 7.52
C ASN A 256 6.47 -28.76 8.11
N ASP A 257 6.44 -28.38 9.40
CA ASP A 257 5.21 -27.92 10.04
C ASP A 257 4.67 -26.65 9.37
N PHE A 258 5.52 -25.64 9.19
CA PHE A 258 5.16 -24.42 8.46
C PHE A 258 4.76 -24.72 7.01
N ILE A 259 5.57 -25.47 6.27
CA ILE A 259 5.31 -25.81 4.87
C ILE A 259 3.97 -26.55 4.72
N THR A 260 3.68 -27.49 5.61
CA THR A 260 2.42 -28.24 5.59
C THR A 260 1.25 -27.33 5.88
N LYS A 261 1.34 -26.48 6.91
CA LYS A 261 0.29 -25.52 7.26
C LYS A 261 0.03 -24.52 6.12
N ARG A 262 1.07 -23.91 5.53
CA ARG A 262 0.97 -23.06 4.33
C ARG A 262 0.28 -23.80 3.19
N SER A 263 0.76 -24.98 2.81
CA SER A 263 0.21 -25.72 1.66
C SER A 263 -1.26 -26.12 1.80
N ASN A 264 -1.76 -26.27 3.03
CA ASN A 264 -3.14 -26.68 3.31
C ASN A 264 -4.11 -25.50 3.41
N ASN A 265 -3.62 -24.30 3.73
CA ASN A 265 -4.46 -23.14 4.04
C ASN A 265 -4.29 -21.98 3.03
N PHE A 266 -3.13 -21.87 2.38
CA PHE A 266 -2.89 -20.84 1.37
C PHE A 266 -3.40 -21.27 -0.01
N ALA A 267 -4.34 -20.51 -0.56
CA ALA A 267 -4.99 -20.85 -1.82
C ALA A 267 -4.05 -20.65 -3.02
N ALA A 268 -4.03 -21.61 -3.96
CA ALA A 268 -3.13 -21.59 -5.10
C ALA A 268 -3.30 -20.36 -6.04
N ASN A 269 -4.46 -19.71 -6.05
CA ASN A 269 -4.70 -18.49 -6.82
C ASN A 269 -4.19 -17.21 -6.15
N ARG A 270 -3.57 -17.32 -4.96
CA ARG A 270 -2.99 -16.22 -4.18
C ARG A 270 -1.45 -16.24 -4.17
N VAL A 271 -0.87 -17.40 -4.50
CA VAL A 271 0.57 -17.57 -4.71
C VAL A 271 1.03 -16.59 -5.80
N GLY A 272 2.08 -15.82 -5.50
CA GLY A 272 2.60 -14.78 -6.39
C GLY A 272 1.96 -13.40 -6.21
N TYR A 273 0.95 -13.25 -5.34
CA TYR A 273 0.32 -11.96 -5.04
C TYR A 273 0.39 -11.60 -3.55
N PHE A 274 0.19 -12.57 -2.66
CA PHE A 274 0.15 -12.34 -1.21
C PHE A 274 1.47 -12.72 -0.54
N HIS A 275 1.93 -11.87 0.38
CA HIS A 275 2.85 -12.27 1.44
C HIS A 275 2.06 -13.07 2.49
N TYR A 276 2.46 -14.31 2.71
CA TYR A 276 1.75 -15.24 3.59
C TYR A 276 2.37 -15.23 4.99
N THR A 277 1.51 -15.05 5.99
CA THR A 277 1.93 -14.97 7.39
C THR A 277 1.24 -16.02 8.24
N ILE A 278 2.01 -16.70 9.10
CA ILE A 278 1.43 -17.46 10.22
C ILE A 278 1.67 -16.73 11.53
N PHE A 279 0.59 -16.45 12.24
CA PHE A 279 0.62 -16.01 13.63
C PHE A 279 0.62 -17.23 14.56
N ALA A 280 1.61 -17.28 15.44
CA ALA A 280 1.77 -18.33 16.44
C ALA A 280 2.12 -17.76 17.81
N HIS A 281 2.04 -18.58 18.85
CA HIS A 281 2.58 -18.22 20.17
C HIS A 281 4.11 -18.13 20.08
N LYS A 282 4.73 -19.17 19.51
CA LYS A 282 6.17 -19.31 19.35
C LYS A 282 6.48 -20.13 18.10
N TYR A 283 7.67 -19.93 17.55
CA TYR A 283 8.34 -20.90 16.71
C TYR A 283 9.48 -21.52 17.53
N TYR A 284 9.66 -22.84 17.43
CA TYR A 284 10.63 -23.64 18.19
C TYR A 284 10.28 -23.88 19.67
N ASP A 285 10.04 -25.15 20.04
CA ASP A 285 9.62 -25.58 21.39
C ASP A 285 10.76 -25.56 22.45
N GLY A 286 11.83 -24.77 22.21
CA GLY A 286 13.12 -24.88 22.90
C GLY A 286 13.79 -23.60 23.43
N GLY A 287 13.20 -22.40 23.27
CA GLY A 287 13.59 -21.24 24.10
C GLY A 287 13.97 -19.91 23.43
N THR A 288 13.58 -19.65 22.18
CA THR A 288 13.69 -18.29 21.61
C THR A 288 12.38 -17.51 21.85
N GLU A 289 12.49 -16.29 22.40
CA GLU A 289 11.38 -15.35 22.62
C GLU A 289 11.32 -14.29 21.53
N SER A 290 11.54 -14.70 20.28
CA SER A 290 11.49 -13.78 19.15
C SER A 290 10.07 -13.32 18.86
N SER A 291 9.93 -12.09 18.38
CA SER A 291 8.67 -11.55 17.85
C SER A 291 8.31 -12.06 16.44
N GLY A 292 9.27 -12.53 15.65
CA GLY A 292 8.98 -12.89 14.26
C GLY A 292 10.15 -13.50 13.51
N TYR A 293 9.87 -13.93 12.29
CA TYR A 293 10.85 -14.51 11.39
C TYR A 293 10.37 -14.36 9.94
N ALA A 294 11.25 -13.96 9.03
CA ALA A 294 10.89 -13.78 7.64
C ALA A 294 11.95 -14.27 6.66
N GLU A 295 11.53 -14.47 5.42
CA GLU A 295 12.45 -14.59 4.29
C GLU A 295 13.06 -13.22 3.91
N LEU A 296 14.27 -13.23 3.34
CA LEU A 296 14.99 -12.04 2.88
C LEU A 296 15.67 -12.22 1.51
N PRO A 297 15.19 -11.50 0.46
CA PRO A 297 13.77 -11.17 0.28
C PRO A 297 12.93 -12.45 0.15
N GLY A 298 11.61 -12.33 0.12
CA GLY A 298 10.74 -13.48 -0.04
C GLY A 298 9.27 -13.14 0.05
N ASP A 299 8.45 -14.14 0.37
CA ASP A 299 6.99 -13.99 0.50
C ASP A 299 6.40 -14.52 1.81
N ASP A 300 7.16 -15.29 2.58
CA ASP A 300 6.68 -15.91 3.80
C ASP A 300 7.23 -15.23 5.07
N LEU A 301 6.35 -15.04 6.06
CA LEU A 301 6.73 -14.58 7.39
C LEU A 301 5.98 -15.31 8.51
N ILE A 302 6.54 -15.25 9.71
CA ILE A 302 5.99 -15.76 10.95
C ILE A 302 5.96 -14.59 11.93
N VAL A 303 4.84 -14.41 12.61
CA VAL A 303 4.70 -13.45 13.71
C VAL A 303 4.40 -14.22 14.99
N THR A 304 5.23 -14.00 16.01
CA THR A 304 5.10 -14.64 17.32
C THR A 304 4.94 -13.62 18.43
N SER A 305 3.99 -13.88 19.31
CA SER A 305 3.58 -12.91 20.33
C SER A 305 3.26 -13.54 21.67
N ASN A 306 3.45 -14.85 21.82
CA ASN A 306 3.20 -15.60 23.04
C ASN A 306 1.90 -15.14 23.74
N TRP A 307 1.97 -14.60 24.96
CA TRP A 307 0.81 -14.13 25.71
C TRP A 307 0.51 -12.61 25.56
N TRP A 308 1.34 -11.85 24.84
CA TRP A 308 1.29 -10.39 24.84
C TRP A 308 0.53 -9.78 23.64
N PHE A 309 0.09 -10.62 22.70
CA PHE A 309 -0.68 -10.23 21.51
C PHE A 309 -1.88 -9.33 21.83
N ASP A 310 -2.66 -9.70 22.86
CA ASP A 310 -3.88 -8.98 23.25
C ASP A 310 -3.59 -7.65 23.96
N TYR A 311 -2.36 -7.45 24.45
CA TYR A 311 -2.00 -6.33 25.31
C TYR A 311 -1.24 -5.22 24.58
N TYR A 312 -0.53 -5.54 23.49
CA TYR A 312 0.30 -4.60 22.74
C TYR A 312 0.08 -4.71 21.24
N PRO A 313 -1.09 -4.27 20.74
CA PRO A 313 -1.40 -4.37 19.32
C PRO A 313 -0.43 -3.54 18.44
N ASP A 314 0.23 -2.53 19.00
CA ASP A 314 1.19 -1.64 18.34
C ASP A 314 2.50 -2.38 18.09
N SER A 315 2.94 -3.14 19.10
CA SER A 315 4.06 -4.07 18.95
C SER A 315 3.75 -5.17 17.92
N VAL A 316 2.52 -5.68 17.87
CA VAL A 316 2.11 -6.64 16.83
C VAL A 316 2.18 -6.02 15.44
N ALA A 317 1.60 -4.83 15.25
CA ALA A 317 1.64 -4.13 13.97
C ALA A 317 3.09 -3.82 13.55
N SER A 318 3.93 -3.38 14.49
CA SER A 318 5.34 -3.09 14.19
C SER A 318 6.12 -4.34 13.79
N THR A 319 5.86 -5.48 14.44
CA THR A 319 6.44 -6.76 14.01
C THR A 319 5.98 -7.14 12.62
N ILE A 320 4.70 -6.96 12.26
CA ILE A 320 4.24 -7.23 10.87
C ILE A 320 5.03 -6.38 9.88
N VAL A 321 5.19 -5.08 10.14
CA VAL A 321 5.94 -4.17 9.26
C VAL A 321 7.43 -4.54 9.21
N HIS A 322 8.03 -4.94 10.33
CA HIS A 322 9.41 -5.42 10.41
C HIS A 322 9.64 -6.67 9.55
N GLU A 323 8.82 -7.70 9.76
CA GLU A 323 8.94 -8.98 9.03
C GLU A 323 8.57 -8.83 7.54
N LEU A 324 7.62 -7.96 7.21
CA LEU A 324 7.36 -7.58 5.82
C LEU A 324 8.56 -6.84 5.21
N GLY A 325 9.25 -5.98 5.96
CA GLY A 325 10.46 -5.29 5.51
C GLY A 325 11.55 -6.26 5.03
N HIS A 326 11.72 -7.42 5.69
CA HIS A 326 12.60 -8.48 5.20
C HIS A 326 12.16 -9.06 3.86
N ASN A 327 10.86 -9.37 3.72
CA ASN A 327 10.33 -9.83 2.44
C ASN A 327 10.58 -8.82 1.31
N LEU A 328 10.56 -7.53 1.66
CA LEU A 328 10.87 -6.39 0.79
C LEU A 328 12.39 -6.06 0.67
N ASN A 329 13.26 -6.99 1.06
CA ASN A 329 14.73 -6.92 0.97
C ASN A 329 15.44 -5.94 1.94
N ILE A 330 14.79 -5.52 3.03
CA ILE A 330 15.40 -4.65 4.03
C ILE A 330 15.99 -5.49 5.17
N ARG A 331 17.19 -5.13 5.65
CA ARG A 331 17.88 -5.78 6.78
C ARG A 331 17.80 -4.89 8.03
N HIS A 332 18.25 -5.42 9.16
CA HIS A 332 18.23 -4.69 10.45
C HIS A 332 19.05 -3.39 10.47
N GLY A 333 19.95 -3.20 9.51
CA GLY A 333 20.70 -1.97 9.29
C GLY A 333 20.44 -1.34 7.94
N GLY A 334 19.32 -1.63 7.28
CA GLY A 334 19.01 -1.20 5.92
C GLY A 334 19.58 -2.19 4.91
N ASP A 335 20.74 -1.90 4.35
CA ASP A 335 21.46 -2.78 3.41
C ASP A 335 22.47 -3.72 4.09
N VAL A 336 22.66 -3.58 5.41
CA VAL A 336 23.60 -4.38 6.22
C VAL A 336 22.90 -5.05 7.40
N ASN A 337 23.54 -6.06 7.99
CA ASN A 337 23.01 -6.75 9.17
C ASN A 337 23.32 -6.02 10.49
N THR A 338 24.17 -4.98 10.47
CA THR A 338 24.52 -4.19 11.66
C THR A 338 23.26 -3.54 12.22
N ASN A 339 22.88 -3.96 13.41
CA ASN A 339 21.66 -3.52 14.11
C ASN A 339 21.98 -2.37 15.07
N ASN A 340 20.95 -1.84 15.76
CA ASN A 340 21.09 -0.90 16.87
C ASN A 340 21.87 0.38 16.49
N LYS A 341 21.82 0.76 15.22
CA LYS A 341 22.47 1.99 14.73
C LYS A 341 21.60 3.19 15.12
N PRO A 342 22.06 4.13 15.97
CA PRO A 342 21.22 5.23 16.43
C PRO A 342 20.74 6.16 15.29
N ASN A 343 21.50 6.22 14.20
CA ASN A 343 21.15 6.98 13.01
C ASN A 343 20.31 6.20 11.97
N TYR A 344 20.02 4.92 12.15
CA TYR A 344 19.14 4.17 11.24
C TYR A 344 17.72 4.12 11.78
N ASN A 345 16.88 5.03 11.30
CA ASN A 345 15.58 5.34 11.88
C ASN A 345 14.43 4.52 11.28
N SER A 346 14.43 3.23 11.56
CA SER A 346 13.53 2.28 10.92
C SER A 346 13.06 1.25 11.93
N VAL A 347 11.82 0.79 11.81
CA VAL A 347 11.33 -0.35 12.63
C VAL A 347 12.13 -1.63 12.39
N MET A 348 12.92 -1.71 11.32
CA MET A 348 13.88 -2.78 11.06
C MET A 348 15.03 -2.81 12.07
N ASN A 349 15.33 -1.69 12.71
CA ASN A 349 16.30 -1.59 13.78
C ASN A 349 15.63 -1.95 15.11
N TYR A 350 16.26 -2.82 15.90
CA TYR A 350 15.67 -3.32 17.14
C TYR A 350 15.42 -2.25 18.18
N ASP A 351 16.22 -1.17 18.17
CA ASP A 351 15.98 -0.02 19.05
C ASP A 351 14.66 0.70 18.70
N PHE A 352 14.15 0.59 17.48
CA PHE A 352 12.93 1.29 17.04
C PHE A 352 11.75 0.36 16.79
N GLN A 353 11.93 -0.96 16.75
CA GLN A 353 10.84 -1.90 16.47
C GLN A 353 9.66 -1.70 17.44
N PHE A 354 9.86 -1.70 18.75
CA PHE A 354 8.74 -1.52 19.70
C PHE A 354 8.57 -0.09 20.20
N ALA A 355 9.66 0.69 20.27
CA ALA A 355 9.61 2.08 20.72
C ALA A 355 8.95 3.01 19.67
N GLY A 356 8.95 2.60 18.40
CA GLY A 356 8.66 3.44 17.25
C GLY A 356 9.87 4.26 16.83
N ILE A 357 9.81 4.85 15.63
CA ILE A 357 10.91 5.63 15.07
C ILE A 357 11.03 7.03 15.71
N ASP A 358 12.25 7.55 15.73
CA ASP A 358 12.56 8.90 16.21
C ASP A 358 12.11 9.98 15.19
N ILE A 359 11.48 11.06 15.67
CA ILE A 359 10.96 12.19 14.88
C ILE A 359 11.44 13.55 15.35
N ASP A 360 12.17 13.61 16.47
CA ASP A 360 12.64 14.87 17.06
C ASP A 360 14.16 14.99 17.06
N CYS A 361 14.87 14.00 16.52
CA CYS A 361 16.32 13.96 16.45
C CYS A 361 17.01 13.92 17.82
N GLY A 362 16.25 13.73 18.90
CA GLY A 362 16.77 13.47 20.23
C GLY A 362 17.36 12.08 20.37
N GLY A 363 17.31 11.28 19.29
CA GLY A 363 17.72 9.90 19.29
C GLY A 363 16.79 9.01 20.10
N CYS A 364 17.07 7.73 19.99
CA CYS A 364 16.73 6.76 21.01
C CYS A 364 17.48 7.17 22.30
N GLY A 365 16.78 7.55 23.38
CA GLY A 365 17.40 7.96 24.65
C GLY A 365 18.25 6.86 25.33
N PRO A 366 18.50 6.91 26.65
CA PRO A 366 19.30 5.89 27.33
C PRO A 366 18.73 4.47 27.22
N ASP A 367 17.46 4.31 26.86
CA ASP A 367 16.80 3.03 26.66
C ASP A 367 15.66 3.12 25.66
N CYS A 368 15.83 2.53 24.48
CA CYS A 368 14.67 2.05 23.72
C CYS A 368 14.28 0.61 24.10
N SER A 369 15.10 -0.04 24.93
CA SER A 369 14.99 -1.45 25.29
C SER A 369 14.58 -1.75 26.73
N ASP A 370 14.66 -0.82 27.71
CA ASP A 370 14.38 -1.20 29.11
C ASP A 370 13.33 -0.38 29.88
N GLU A 371 12.69 0.69 29.37
CA GLU A 371 11.68 1.40 30.20
C GLU A 371 10.36 1.80 29.51
N ASN A 372 9.29 1.33 30.17
CA ASN A 372 7.84 1.52 29.99
C ASN A 372 7.30 2.96 29.83
N ASN A 373 8.10 3.95 29.40
CA ASN A 373 7.61 5.32 29.29
C ASN A 373 8.45 6.22 28.37
N LYS A 374 8.16 6.20 27.07
CA LYS A 374 7.61 7.33 26.30
C LYS A 374 7.80 7.07 24.81
N PHE A 375 6.67 6.88 24.13
CA PHE A 375 6.54 7.03 22.70
C PHE A 375 7.27 8.27 22.21
N ILE A 376 7.99 8.12 21.10
CA ILE A 376 8.56 9.25 20.39
C ILE A 376 7.37 9.99 19.76
N THR A 377 7.04 11.19 20.26
CA THR A 377 5.86 11.98 19.85
C THR A 377 6.15 12.97 18.72
N GLY A 378 5.40 12.92 17.61
CA GLY A 378 5.45 13.94 16.56
C GLY A 378 5.20 13.49 15.10
N ASP A 379 3.93 13.59 14.66
CA ASP A 379 3.59 14.34 13.43
C ASP A 379 2.18 14.94 13.56
N SER A 380 2.12 16.26 13.71
CA SER A 380 0.86 17.01 13.83
C SER A 380 -0.07 16.96 12.61
N ILE A 381 0.38 16.47 11.44
CA ILE A 381 -0.44 16.34 10.23
C ILE A 381 -1.10 14.96 10.14
N ALA A 382 -0.48 13.90 10.68
CA ALA A 382 -1.06 12.55 10.79
C ALA A 382 -1.91 12.35 12.06
N ASP A 383 -1.61 13.09 13.14
CA ASP A 383 -2.21 12.90 14.47
C ASP A 383 -3.55 13.64 14.71
N ALA A 384 -4.24 14.12 13.66
CA ALA A 384 -5.50 14.86 13.81
C ALA A 384 -6.70 13.96 14.17
N GLY A 385 -6.66 13.36 15.36
CA GLY A 385 -7.72 12.50 15.92
C GLY A 385 -7.32 11.68 17.15
N VAL A 386 -6.04 11.70 17.52
CA VAL A 386 -5.48 10.91 18.61
C VAL A 386 -5.37 11.75 19.88
N PRO A 387 -5.70 11.23 21.07
CA PRO A 387 -5.26 11.86 22.31
C PRO A 387 -3.73 12.02 22.30
N ALA A 388 -3.25 13.25 22.44
CA ALA A 388 -1.83 13.56 22.47
C ALA A 388 -1.14 12.84 23.65
N GLY A 389 -0.33 11.81 23.35
CA GLY A 389 0.60 11.20 24.32
C GLY A 389 0.91 9.69 24.23
N LEU A 390 0.54 8.91 23.19
CA LEU A 390 0.60 7.43 23.29
C LEU A 390 0.83 6.60 22.00
N ARG A 391 1.50 7.09 20.95
CA ARG A 391 1.68 6.28 19.72
C ARG A 391 3.14 6.12 19.30
N ALA A 392 3.58 4.88 19.13
CA ALA A 392 4.84 4.54 18.47
C ALA A 392 4.65 4.78 16.98
N ARG A 393 5.53 5.56 16.35
CA ARG A 393 5.47 5.78 14.91
C ARG A 393 6.11 4.58 14.22
N ILE A 394 5.29 3.75 13.56
CA ILE A 394 5.75 2.61 12.77
C ILE A 394 6.10 3.14 11.38
N ASP A 395 7.37 3.08 11.00
CA ASP A 395 7.85 3.57 9.71
C ASP A 395 9.23 2.99 9.37
N PHE A 396 9.58 3.02 8.09
CA PHE A 396 10.95 2.77 7.66
C PHE A 396 11.77 4.06 7.54
N SER A 397 13.09 3.90 7.44
CA SER A 397 13.98 5.03 7.32
C SER A 397 13.87 5.70 5.94
N ARG A 398 14.17 7.00 5.92
CA ARG A 398 14.23 7.85 4.73
C ARG A 398 15.68 8.24 4.36
N GLY A 399 16.68 7.65 5.01
CA GLY A 399 18.10 7.92 4.73
C GLY A 399 18.54 9.36 4.96
N ASN A 400 17.91 10.06 5.91
CA ASN A 400 18.12 11.50 6.13
C ASN A 400 19.10 11.79 7.27
N ARG A 401 19.52 10.78 8.05
CA ARG A 401 20.43 10.99 9.19
C ARG A 401 21.89 10.89 8.77
N ALA A 402 22.73 11.65 9.48
CA ALA A 402 24.15 11.74 9.19
C ALA A 402 24.90 10.44 9.56
N ASP A 403 26.00 10.19 8.86
CA ASP A 403 26.95 9.14 9.23
C ASP A 403 27.56 9.43 10.61
N LEU A 404 27.71 8.40 11.44
CA LEU A 404 28.32 8.45 12.76
C LEU A 404 29.63 7.67 12.75
N ASP A 405 30.77 8.36 12.90
CA ASP A 405 32.08 7.74 13.08
C ASP A 405 32.33 7.49 14.57
N GLU A 406 32.21 6.24 15.00
CA GLU A 406 32.39 5.81 16.40
C GLU A 406 33.80 6.02 16.95
N THR A 407 34.76 6.42 16.10
CA THR A 407 36.10 6.83 16.55
C THR A 407 36.21 8.33 16.80
N ALA A 408 35.20 9.10 16.36
CA ALA A 408 35.23 10.56 16.29
C ALA A 408 33.81 11.19 16.28
N LEU A 409 32.95 10.78 17.21
CA LEU A 409 31.57 11.26 17.33
C LEU A 409 31.54 12.72 17.78
N ASP A 410 30.72 13.54 17.12
CA ASP A 410 30.49 14.93 17.49
C ASP A 410 29.09 15.10 18.10
N GLU A 411 29.03 15.10 19.42
CA GLU A 411 27.79 15.24 20.18
C GLU A 411 27.15 16.63 20.06
N SER A 412 27.90 17.64 19.59
CA SER A 412 27.38 18.99 19.41
C SER A 412 26.51 19.17 18.16
N ILE A 413 26.58 18.22 17.22
CA ILE A 413 25.77 18.21 15.99
C ILE A 413 24.76 17.06 15.97
N GLY A 414 25.06 15.94 16.65
CA GLY A 414 24.22 14.76 16.78
C GLY A 414 23.79 14.13 15.44
N ILE A 415 22.81 13.23 15.50
CA ILE A 415 22.40 12.37 14.37
C ILE A 415 21.73 13.12 13.21
N CYS A 416 21.13 14.28 13.48
CA CYS A 416 20.50 15.13 12.46
C CYS A 416 21.34 16.35 12.05
N SER A 417 22.61 16.42 12.48
CA SER A 417 23.53 17.53 12.18
C SER A 417 23.07 18.91 12.67
N ASN A 418 22.15 18.97 13.62
CA ASN A 418 21.57 20.21 14.14
C ASN A 418 20.99 20.11 15.57
N VAL A 419 21.06 18.94 16.21
CA VAL A 419 20.54 18.69 17.55
C VAL A 419 21.63 17.99 18.34
N GLU A 420 22.04 18.59 19.47
CA GLU A 420 23.04 18.02 20.35
C GLU A 420 22.52 16.70 20.95
N LEU A 421 23.36 15.66 20.99
CA LEU A 421 23.00 14.35 21.53
C LEU A 421 24.19 13.69 22.22
N ASP A 422 23.98 13.23 23.46
CA ASP A 422 24.93 12.46 24.27
C ASP A 422 25.00 11.02 23.73
N LEU A 423 25.81 10.82 22.68
CA LEU A 423 25.94 9.57 21.95
C LEU A 423 26.69 8.51 22.76
N ASN A 424 27.66 8.92 23.58
CA ASN A 424 28.43 8.00 24.42
C ASN A 424 27.76 7.70 25.79
N ARG A 425 26.62 8.35 26.07
CA ARG A 425 25.83 8.19 27.29
C ARG A 425 26.62 8.52 28.56
N SER A 426 27.51 9.50 28.50
CA SER A 426 28.31 9.95 29.66
C SER A 426 27.50 10.75 30.68
N GLY A 427 26.30 11.20 30.29
CA GLY A 427 25.42 12.07 31.06
C GLY A 427 25.63 13.57 30.80
N ALA A 428 26.43 13.94 29.79
CA ALA A 428 26.66 15.31 29.36
C ALA A 428 27.10 15.36 27.88
N ILE A 429 26.82 16.47 27.20
CA ILE A 429 27.35 16.72 25.86
C ILE A 429 28.85 17.01 25.95
N ASP A 430 29.66 16.17 25.32
CA ASP A 430 31.09 16.35 25.21
C ASP A 430 31.44 17.49 24.23
N ALA A 431 32.29 18.41 24.67
CA ALA A 431 32.68 19.58 23.87
C ALA A 431 33.70 19.25 22.75
N GLY A 432 34.13 17.99 22.64
CA GLY A 432 35.08 17.51 21.64
C GLY A 432 34.70 16.12 21.16
N LEU A 433 35.42 15.63 20.15
CA LEU A 433 35.10 14.34 19.54
C LEU A 433 35.34 13.19 20.53
N VAL A 434 34.38 12.27 20.59
CA VAL A 434 34.41 11.10 21.49
C VAL A 434 34.44 9.81 20.70
N ALA A 435 35.17 8.82 21.22
CA ALA A 435 35.16 7.48 20.68
C ALA A 435 34.31 6.58 21.58
N SER A 436 33.24 6.03 21.04
CA SER A 436 32.34 5.11 21.72
C SER A 436 31.74 4.17 20.70
N ASP A 437 31.66 2.89 21.06
CA ASP A 437 30.79 1.92 20.40
C ASP A 437 29.36 2.26 20.84
N ILE A 438 28.54 2.78 19.91
CA ILE A 438 27.20 3.31 20.21
C ILE A 438 26.08 2.37 19.78
N ASN A 439 26.41 1.30 19.04
CA ASN A 439 25.50 0.21 18.70
C ASN A 439 25.77 -1.08 19.51
N ASN A 440 26.78 -1.08 20.39
CA ASN A 440 27.21 -2.18 21.25
C ASN A 440 27.60 -3.46 20.49
N ASP A 441 28.15 -3.36 19.27
CA ASP A 441 28.58 -4.52 18.48
C ASP A 441 30.01 -5.00 18.81
N GLY A 442 30.71 -4.28 19.68
CA GLY A 442 32.07 -4.57 20.14
C GLY A 442 33.16 -4.06 19.19
N LEU A 443 32.80 -3.31 18.14
CA LEU A 443 33.70 -2.65 17.19
C LEU A 443 33.40 -1.15 17.16
N ASN A 444 34.38 -0.36 16.70
CA ASN A 444 34.15 1.04 16.33
C ASN A 444 34.24 1.13 14.81
N GLY A 445 33.19 1.64 14.17
CA GLY A 445 33.11 1.84 12.74
C GLY A 445 32.37 3.13 12.37
N THR A 446 32.01 3.23 11.10
CA THR A 446 31.07 4.25 10.62
C THR A 446 29.69 3.61 10.51
N LEU A 447 28.73 4.14 11.24
CA LEU A 447 27.32 3.77 11.12
C LEU A 447 26.66 4.74 10.14
N SER A 448 25.99 4.21 9.12
CA SER A 448 25.26 5.01 8.12
C SER A 448 23.76 4.75 8.21
N ASP A 449 22.96 5.78 7.97
CA ASP A 449 21.53 5.61 7.71
C ASP A 449 21.33 4.95 6.33
N TYR A 450 20.12 4.47 6.07
CA TYR A 450 19.73 3.88 4.80
C TYR A 450 18.31 4.30 4.46
N ASP A 451 18.05 4.67 3.21
CA ASP A 451 16.69 5.01 2.75
C ASP A 451 15.96 3.72 2.37
N ASP A 452 15.27 3.12 3.33
CA ASP A 452 14.53 1.88 3.12
C ASP A 452 13.45 2.06 2.06
N TRP A 453 12.65 3.14 2.16
CA TRP A 453 11.51 3.37 1.27
C TRP A 453 11.89 3.46 -0.19
N SER A 454 13.03 4.08 -0.49
CA SER A 454 13.56 4.16 -1.86
C SER A 454 14.22 2.86 -2.34
N ASN A 455 14.40 1.87 -1.47
CA ASN A 455 15.10 0.61 -1.77
C ASN A 455 14.25 -0.65 -1.51
N ILE A 456 12.94 -0.50 -1.33
CA ILE A 456 11.99 -1.62 -1.28
C ILE A 456 12.04 -2.42 -2.58
N TYR A 457 12.03 -3.74 -2.45
CA TYR A 457 11.90 -4.68 -3.55
C TYR A 457 10.43 -4.92 -3.90
N TYR A 458 10.03 -4.56 -5.13
CA TYR A 458 8.64 -4.67 -5.61
C TYR A 458 8.42 -5.76 -6.66
N ASP A 459 9.40 -6.58 -7.06
CA ASP A 459 9.19 -7.58 -8.13
C ASP A 459 8.30 -8.78 -7.69
N GLY A 460 7.40 -8.57 -6.73
CA GLY A 460 6.44 -9.53 -6.20
C GLY A 460 7.03 -10.56 -5.23
N PRO A 461 6.14 -11.33 -4.56
CA PRO A 461 6.49 -12.59 -3.91
C PRO A 461 7.42 -13.44 -4.80
N ALA A 462 8.49 -14.01 -4.26
CA ALA A 462 9.51 -14.74 -5.04
C ALA A 462 8.95 -15.90 -5.90
N ASP A 463 7.74 -16.37 -5.60
CA ASP A 463 6.99 -17.40 -6.30
C ASP A 463 6.13 -16.87 -7.49
N ALA A 464 6.09 -15.55 -7.75
CA ALA A 464 5.29 -14.96 -8.82
C ALA A 464 5.82 -15.30 -10.22
N SER A 465 4.93 -15.62 -11.16
CA SER A 465 5.29 -15.91 -12.54
C SER A 465 5.77 -14.64 -13.25
N GLY A 466 7.07 -14.40 -13.28
CA GLY A 466 7.67 -13.19 -13.87
C GLY A 466 8.58 -12.42 -12.93
N ALA A 467 8.54 -12.71 -11.62
CA ALA A 467 9.51 -12.20 -10.65
C ALA A 467 10.93 -12.50 -11.16
N GLY A 468 11.72 -11.46 -11.34
CA GLY A 468 13.06 -11.56 -11.90
C GLY A 468 13.87 -12.64 -11.18
N ALA A 469 14.68 -13.38 -11.94
CA ALA A 469 15.60 -14.40 -11.41
C ALA A 469 16.74 -13.84 -10.49
N GLY A 470 16.55 -12.68 -9.87
CA GLY A 470 17.59 -11.85 -9.26
C GLY A 470 17.98 -12.27 -7.85
N LEU A 471 17.03 -12.54 -6.96
CA LEU A 471 17.29 -12.84 -5.55
C LEU A 471 16.51 -14.09 -5.12
N ARG A 472 17.22 -15.13 -4.68
CA ARG A 472 16.59 -16.32 -4.09
C ARG A 472 16.32 -16.05 -2.62
N SER A 473 15.16 -16.47 -2.14
CA SER A 473 14.82 -16.31 -0.73
C SER A 473 15.85 -17.00 0.17
N ARG A 474 16.16 -16.33 1.27
CA ARG A 474 17.01 -16.85 2.33
C ARG A 474 16.31 -16.62 3.65
N PRO A 475 16.25 -17.63 4.54
CA PRO A 475 15.75 -17.42 5.89
C PRO A 475 16.61 -16.38 6.62
N LEU A 476 15.98 -15.38 7.24
CA LEU A 476 16.64 -14.45 8.14
C LEU A 476 16.07 -14.63 9.55
N ILE A 477 16.96 -14.87 10.51
CA ILE A 477 16.55 -14.99 11.92
C ILE A 477 16.44 -13.58 12.51
N CYS A 478 15.25 -13.24 12.99
CA CYS A 478 15.04 -12.08 13.83
C CYS A 478 15.11 -12.55 15.28
N ASP A 479 16.17 -12.21 16.02
CA ASP A 479 16.30 -12.50 17.45
C ASP A 479 15.72 -11.38 18.35
N ASN A 480 14.80 -10.53 17.87
CA ASN A 480 14.31 -9.44 18.73
C ASN A 480 13.41 -10.00 19.83
N ALA A 481 13.82 -9.79 21.08
CA ALA A 481 13.09 -10.29 22.25
C ALA A 481 11.70 -9.64 22.33
N HIS A 482 10.76 -10.31 23.00
CA HIS A 482 9.46 -9.72 23.29
C HIS A 482 9.60 -8.31 23.90
N PRO A 483 8.62 -7.40 23.71
CA PRO A 483 8.65 -6.08 24.31
C PRO A 483 8.92 -6.18 25.82
N PRO A 484 9.75 -5.28 26.40
CA PRO A 484 10.06 -5.30 27.82
C PRO A 484 8.77 -5.23 28.62
N ILE A 485 8.52 -6.27 29.40
CA ILE A 485 7.44 -6.24 30.39
C ILE A 485 7.90 -5.30 31.49
N GLY A 486 7.42 -4.06 31.50
CA GLY A 486 7.62 -3.27 32.70
C GLY A 486 6.83 -3.84 33.89
N PRO A 487 7.16 -3.37 35.10
CA PRO A 487 6.92 -4.05 36.36
C PRO A 487 5.46 -4.30 36.75
#